data_AF-X1NZK2-F1
#
_entry.id   AF-X1NZK2-F1
#
_cell.length_a   1.000
_cell.length_b   1.000
_cell.length_c   1.000
_cell.angle_alpha   90.00
_cell.angle_beta   90.00
_cell.angle_gamma   90.00
#
_symmetry.space_group_name_H-M   'P 1'
#
loop_
_entity.id
_entity.type
_entity.pdbx_description
1 polymer ?
#
loop_
_entity_poly.entity_id
_entity_poly.type
_entity_poly.pdbx_seq_one_letter_code
_entity_poly.pdbx_strand_id
1 'polypeptide(L)'
;MLLLFIFAQAFGNFEEDIYITISEDWQSKPINCFMQGVNIVSYPLLNVVPPIALYINEKEDVAKHGIIGFIGNCVTLFPLKYTINRQRPEGEYERWDSSFPSGHTVCAFTQAVIYSHHYPKIRVPLY
;
A
#
# COMPACT_ATOMS: atom_id res chain seq x y z
N MET A 1 11.80 -9.71 -27.98
CA MET A 1 10.60 -8.85 -27.92
C MET A 1 9.30 -9.64 -27.86
N LEU A 2 9.05 -10.62 -28.76
CA LEU A 2 7.82 -11.43 -28.74
C LEU A 2 7.56 -12.16 -27.41
N LEU A 3 8.61 -12.78 -26.82
CA LEU A 3 8.50 -13.42 -25.50
C LEU A 3 8.09 -12.45 -24.39
N LEU A 4 8.69 -11.25 -24.34
CA LEU A 4 8.34 -10.23 -23.37
C LEU A 4 6.89 -9.77 -23.52
N PHE A 5 6.39 -9.69 -24.75
CA PHE A 5 5.00 -9.34 -25.03
C PHE A 5 4.04 -10.44 -24.54
N ILE A 6 4.34 -11.71 -24.82
CA ILE A 6 3.55 -12.85 -24.34
C ILE A 6 3.52 -12.88 -22.81
N PHE A 7 4.68 -12.69 -22.15
CA PHE A 7 4.75 -12.63 -20.70
C PHE A 7 3.96 -11.45 -20.13
N ALA A 8 4.08 -10.26 -20.71
CA ALA A 8 3.33 -9.08 -20.26
C ALA A 8 1.81 -9.29 -20.38
N GLN A 9 1.35 -9.93 -21.45
CA GLN A 9 -0.06 -10.20 -21.65
C GLN A 9 -0.58 -11.31 -20.71
N ALA A 10 0.19 -12.38 -20.51
CA ALA A 10 -0.16 -13.41 -19.54
C ALA A 10 -0.25 -12.84 -18.11
N PHE A 11 0.68 -11.94 -17.75
CA PHE A 11 0.65 -11.28 -16.46
C PHE A 11 -0.53 -10.33 -16.31
N GLY A 12 -0.88 -9.57 -17.36
CA GLY A 12 -2.05 -8.70 -17.38
C GLY A 12 -3.35 -9.46 -17.16
N ASN A 13 -3.54 -10.58 -17.89
CA ASN A 13 -4.72 -11.43 -17.73
C ASN A 13 -4.81 -12.02 -16.32
N PHE A 14 -3.68 -12.52 -15.79
CA PHE A 14 -3.64 -13.06 -14.43
C PHE A 14 -3.99 -12.03 -13.37
N GLU A 15 -3.52 -10.78 -13.52
CA GLU A 15 -3.86 -9.69 -12.61
C GLU A 15 -5.36 -9.32 -12.69
N GLU A 16 -5.94 -9.32 -13.89
CA GLU A 16 -7.36 -9.10 -14.12
C GLU A 16 -8.23 -10.21 -13.49
N ASP A 17 -7.87 -11.48 -13.68
CA ASP A 17 -8.55 -12.62 -13.06
C ASP A 17 -8.54 -12.49 -11.52
N ILE A 18 -7.38 -12.16 -10.93
CA ILE A 18 -7.28 -11.92 -9.48
C ILE A 18 -8.15 -10.74 -9.06
N TYR A 19 -8.14 -9.65 -9.81
CA TYR A 19 -8.95 -8.47 -9.50
C TYR A 19 -10.43 -8.87 -9.43
N ILE A 20 -10.97 -9.52 -10.46
CA ILE A 20 -12.37 -9.94 -10.53
C ILE A 20 -12.72 -10.85 -9.35
N THR A 21 -11.90 -11.85 -9.04
CA THR A 21 -12.16 -12.74 -7.90
C THR A 21 -12.25 -11.97 -6.57
N ILE A 22 -11.36 -11.00 -6.33
CA ILE A 22 -11.36 -10.25 -5.07
C ILE A 22 -12.46 -9.18 -5.05
N SER A 23 -12.64 -8.46 -6.15
CA SER A 23 -13.51 -7.28 -6.24
C SER A 23 -14.97 -7.62 -6.49
N GLU A 24 -15.27 -8.77 -7.09
CA GLU A 24 -16.62 -9.20 -7.43
C GLU A 24 -17.05 -10.44 -6.62
N ASP A 25 -16.25 -11.51 -6.63
CA ASP A 25 -16.69 -12.79 -6.04
C ASP A 25 -16.67 -12.80 -4.51
N TRP A 26 -15.72 -12.09 -3.88
CA TRP A 26 -15.57 -12.07 -2.42
C TRP A 26 -16.44 -11.02 -1.72
N GLN A 27 -17.37 -10.39 -2.45
CA GLN A 27 -18.21 -9.32 -1.94
C GLN A 27 -19.30 -9.85 -1.00
N SER A 28 -19.01 -9.83 0.30
CA SER A 28 -19.99 -10.09 1.36
C SER A 28 -20.06 -8.91 2.32
N LYS A 29 -21.22 -8.68 2.97
CA LYS A 29 -21.38 -7.57 3.94
C LYS A 29 -20.28 -7.55 5.03
N PRO A 30 -19.90 -8.69 5.65
CA PRO A 30 -18.82 -8.70 6.62
C PRO A 30 -17.45 -8.34 6.02
N ILE A 31 -17.11 -8.88 4.85
CA ILE A 31 -15.84 -8.58 4.16
C ILE A 31 -15.77 -7.10 3.79
N ASN A 32 -16.85 -6.55 3.25
CA ASN A 32 -16.89 -5.15 2.80
C ASN A 32 -16.77 -4.19 3.99
N CYS A 33 -17.42 -4.50 5.11
CA CYS A 33 -17.25 -3.74 6.36
C CYS A 33 -15.80 -3.80 6.87
N PHE A 34 -15.19 -4.98 6.88
CA PHE A 34 -13.80 -5.15 7.27
C PHE A 34 -12.84 -4.36 6.37
N MET A 35 -12.99 -4.48 5.05
CA MET A 35 -12.13 -3.80 4.07
C MET A 35 -12.28 -2.28 4.12
N GLN A 36 -13.46 -1.75 4.43
CA GLN A 36 -13.62 -0.31 4.70
C GLN A 36 -12.78 0.14 5.89
N GLY A 37 -12.76 -0.63 6.98
CA GLY A 37 -11.89 -0.38 8.12
C GLY A 37 -10.41 -0.40 7.74
N VAL A 38 -9.98 -1.42 6.99
CA VAL A 38 -8.60 -1.53 6.47
C VAL A 38 -8.23 -0.32 5.61
N ASN A 39 -9.14 0.13 4.74
CA ASN A 39 -8.90 1.28 3.86
C ASN A 39 -8.68 2.58 4.67
N ILE A 40 -9.49 2.81 5.71
CA ILE A 40 -9.35 3.98 6.59
C ILE A 40 -8.00 3.99 7.30
N VAL A 41 -7.61 2.86 7.92
CA VAL A 41 -6.35 2.81 8.71
C VAL A 41 -5.10 2.83 7.82
N SER A 42 -5.20 2.35 6.58
CA SER A 42 -4.09 2.35 5.62
C SER A 42 -4.00 3.61 4.77
N TYR A 43 -4.88 4.60 4.99
CA TYR A 43 -4.92 5.81 4.18
C TYR A 43 -3.56 6.54 4.17
N PRO A 44 -2.94 6.79 3.01
CA PRO A 44 -1.55 7.26 2.93
C PRO A 44 -1.27 8.51 3.75
N LEU A 45 -2.16 9.50 3.72
CA LEU A 45 -1.97 10.76 4.45
C LEU A 45 -2.05 10.58 5.97
N LEU A 46 -2.77 9.56 6.46
CA LEU A 46 -2.86 9.26 7.88
C LEU A 46 -1.65 8.44 8.39
N ASN A 47 -0.82 7.89 7.50
CA ASN A 47 0.34 7.08 7.91
C ASN A 47 1.42 7.88 8.66
N VAL A 48 1.42 9.21 8.62
CA VAL A 48 2.34 10.02 9.43
C VAL A 48 1.87 10.19 10.88
N VAL A 49 0.58 9.97 11.15
CA VAL A 49 -0.02 10.19 12.48
C VAL A 49 0.54 9.25 13.54
N PRO A 50 0.64 7.92 13.33
CA PRO A 50 1.19 7.03 14.36
C PRO A 50 2.66 7.33 14.71
N PRO A 51 3.58 7.58 13.75
CA PRO A 51 4.93 8.05 14.08
C PRO A 51 4.96 9.34 14.91
N ILE A 52 4.11 10.34 14.60
CA ILE A 52 4.02 11.57 15.40
C ILE A 52 3.53 11.27 16.82
N ALA A 53 2.50 10.44 16.96
CA ALA A 53 2.00 10.04 18.27
C ALA A 53 3.07 9.31 19.09
N LEU A 54 3.86 8.44 18.46
CA LEU A 54 5.00 7.76 19.11
C LEU A 54 6.07 8.76 19.56
N TYR A 55 6.33 9.80 18.79
CA TYR A 55 7.28 10.85 19.16
C TYR A 55 6.82 11.59 20.43
N ILE A 56 5.53 11.96 20.48
CA ILE A 56 4.92 12.63 21.65
C ILE A 56 4.97 11.73 22.90
N ASN A 57 4.87 10.41 22.72
CA ASN A 57 4.93 9.41 23.79
C ASN A 57 6.36 8.93 24.10
N GLU A 58 7.39 9.73 23.79
CA GLU A 58 8.79 9.46 24.10
C GLU A 58 9.34 8.15 23.50
N LYS A 59 8.77 7.69 22.38
CA LYS A 59 9.27 6.55 21.57
C LYS A 59 10.04 7.06 20.36
N GLU A 60 11.05 7.88 20.63
CA GLU A 60 11.74 8.70 19.63
C GLU A 60 12.36 7.87 18.49
N ASP A 61 13.02 6.76 18.80
CA ASP A 61 13.68 5.93 17.78
C ASP A 61 12.68 5.31 16.80
N VAL A 62 11.57 4.77 17.29
CA VAL A 62 10.52 4.18 16.44
C VAL A 62 9.84 5.26 15.61
N ALA A 63 9.58 6.41 16.23
CA ALA A 63 8.97 7.57 15.58
C ALA A 63 9.82 8.11 14.44
N LYS A 64 11.14 8.29 14.66
CA LYS A 64 12.08 8.75 13.64
C LYS A 64 12.10 7.81 12.43
N HIS A 65 12.20 6.50 12.66
CA HIS A 65 12.13 5.53 11.57
C HIS A 65 10.80 5.61 10.82
N GLY A 66 9.69 5.74 11.53
CA GLY A 66 8.36 5.90 10.93
C GLY A 66 8.24 7.16 10.05
N ILE A 67 8.74 8.30 10.51
CA ILE A 67 8.75 9.57 9.75
C ILE A 67 9.66 9.46 8.52
N ILE A 68 10.87 8.91 8.69
CA ILE A 68 11.80 8.70 7.57
C ILE A 68 11.20 7.74 6.54
N GLY A 69 10.57 6.66 6.98
CA GLY A 69 9.86 5.71 6.13
C GLY A 69 8.72 6.36 5.35
N PHE A 70 7.93 7.23 6.00
CA PHE A 70 6.88 8.00 5.34
C PHE A 70 7.44 8.92 4.24
N ILE A 71 8.51 9.67 4.53
CA ILE A 71 9.18 10.53 3.54
C ILE A 71 9.71 9.69 2.38
N GLY A 72 10.37 8.57 2.67
CA GLY A 72 10.87 7.63 1.66
C GLY A 72 9.75 7.11 0.76
N ASN A 73 8.58 6.80 1.33
CA ASN A 73 7.41 6.40 0.57
C ASN A 73 6.92 7.51 -0.35
N CYS A 74 6.79 8.76 0.10
CA CYS A 74 6.39 9.87 -0.76
C CYS A 74 7.37 10.07 -1.92
N VAL A 75 8.67 10.07 -1.63
CA VAL A 75 9.73 10.25 -2.64
C VAL A 75 9.76 9.11 -3.65
N THR A 76 9.31 7.92 -3.28
CA THR A 76 9.26 6.77 -4.18
C THR A 76 7.93 6.69 -4.95
N LEU A 77 6.80 6.88 -4.26
CA LEU A 77 5.46 6.75 -4.81
C LEU A 77 5.14 7.83 -5.85
N PHE A 78 5.39 9.11 -5.54
CA PHE A 78 4.97 10.19 -6.44
C PHE A 78 5.66 10.14 -7.80
N PRO A 79 7.00 9.94 -7.89
CA PRO A 79 7.64 9.80 -9.19
C PRO A 79 7.15 8.57 -9.96
N LEU A 80 6.98 7.42 -9.29
CA LEU A 80 6.49 6.20 -9.96
C LEU A 80 5.05 6.36 -10.47
N LYS A 81 4.15 6.91 -9.67
CA LYS A 81 2.77 7.19 -10.10
C LYS A 81 2.73 8.14 -11.28
N TYR A 82 3.53 9.21 -11.21
CA TYR A 82 3.58 10.20 -12.28
C TYR A 82 4.16 9.63 -13.58
N THR A 83 5.23 8.85 -13.50
CA THR A 83 5.92 8.29 -14.67
C THR A 83 5.14 7.16 -15.31
N ILE A 84 4.58 6.25 -14.51
CA ILE A 84 3.89 5.05 -15.01
C ILE A 84 2.45 5.38 -15.40
N ASN A 85 1.75 6.20 -14.61
CA ASN A 85 0.37 6.64 -14.87
C ASN A 85 -0.54 5.49 -15.37
N ARG A 86 -0.49 4.36 -14.65
CA ARG A 86 -1.31 3.19 -14.92
C ARG A 86 -2.77 3.44 -14.55
N GLN A 87 -3.67 3.04 -15.43
CA GLN A 87 -5.12 3.12 -15.28
C GLN A 87 -5.62 2.36 -14.04
N ARG A 88 -6.62 2.92 -13.35
CA ARG A 88 -7.39 2.19 -12.33
C ARG A 88 -8.49 1.34 -12.96
N PRO A 89 -8.81 0.16 -12.39
CA PRO A 89 -9.94 -0.63 -12.84
C PRO A 89 -11.27 0.13 -12.82
N GLU A 90 -11.44 1.06 -11.87
CA GLU A 90 -12.69 1.80 -11.66
C GLU A 90 -12.88 3.00 -12.61
N GLY A 91 -11.97 3.23 -13.56
CA GLY A 91 -12.08 4.31 -14.55
C GLY A 91 -11.16 5.50 -14.28
N GLU A 92 -11.65 6.72 -14.53
CA GLU A 92 -10.85 7.96 -14.50
C GLU A 92 -10.28 8.27 -13.12
N TYR A 93 -9.06 8.83 -13.10
CA TYR A 93 -8.32 9.17 -11.88
C TYR A 93 -7.34 10.30 -12.19
N GLU A 94 -6.94 11.05 -11.16
CA GLU A 94 -5.87 12.04 -11.30
C GLU A 94 -4.52 11.35 -11.43
N ARG A 95 -3.57 11.92 -12.19
CA ARG A 95 -2.24 11.31 -12.39
C ARG A 95 -1.51 10.93 -11.09
N TRP A 96 -1.71 11.71 -10.03
CA TRP A 96 -1.14 11.45 -8.70
C TRP A 96 -1.83 10.30 -7.93
N ASP A 97 -2.97 9.84 -8.43
CA ASP A 97 -3.76 8.73 -7.92
C ASP A 97 -3.67 7.46 -8.79
N SER A 98 -2.66 7.35 -9.67
CA SER A 98 -2.44 6.16 -10.51
C SER A 98 -2.47 4.82 -9.74
N SER A 99 -2.97 3.75 -10.38
CA SER A 99 -3.08 2.43 -9.73
C SER A 99 -1.73 1.86 -9.29
N PHE A 100 -0.64 2.18 -10.00
CA PHE A 100 0.68 1.63 -9.70
C PHE A 100 1.69 2.69 -9.23
N PRO A 101 2.37 2.47 -8.09
CA PRO A 101 2.11 1.44 -7.08
C PRO A 101 0.95 1.84 -6.14
N SER A 102 0.39 0.89 -5.39
CA SER A 102 -0.63 1.19 -4.36
C SER A 102 -0.01 1.96 -3.19
N GLY A 103 -0.47 3.20 -2.96
CA GLY A 103 -0.01 4.02 -1.84
C GLY A 103 -0.38 3.43 -0.48
N HIS A 104 -1.61 2.91 -0.34
CA HIS A 104 -2.08 2.25 0.88
C HIS A 104 -1.17 1.07 1.24
N THR A 105 -0.85 0.24 0.26
CA THR A 105 -0.01 -0.96 0.45
C THR A 105 1.41 -0.58 0.85
N VAL A 106 2.06 0.29 0.07
CA VAL A 106 3.45 0.69 0.33
C VAL A 106 3.61 1.30 1.73
N CYS A 107 2.69 2.19 2.12
CA CYS A 107 2.74 2.82 3.44
C CYS A 107 2.49 1.81 4.57
N ALA A 108 1.45 0.97 4.45
CA ALA A 108 1.12 -0.04 5.45
C ALA A 108 2.27 -1.04 5.66
N PHE A 109 2.87 -1.54 4.58
CA PHE A 109 4.00 -2.48 4.68
C PHE A 109 5.25 -1.83 5.26
N THR A 110 5.53 -0.57 4.91
CA THR A 110 6.66 0.17 5.49
C THR A 110 6.53 0.29 7.01
N GLN A 111 5.35 0.69 7.49
CA GLN A 111 5.07 0.75 8.92
C GLN A 111 5.16 -0.62 9.58
N ALA A 112 4.58 -1.65 8.96
CA ALA A 112 4.61 -3.01 9.49
C ALA A 112 6.05 -3.52 9.69
N VAL A 113 6.95 -3.27 8.72
CA VAL A 113 8.37 -3.63 8.82
C VAL A 113 9.07 -2.85 9.94
N ILE A 114 8.85 -1.54 10.02
CA ILE A 114 9.47 -0.70 11.07
C ILE A 114 8.99 -1.15 12.46
N TYR A 115 7.68 -1.32 12.64
CA TYR A 115 7.11 -1.68 13.94
C TYR A 115 7.44 -3.12 14.32
N SER A 116 7.47 -4.07 13.40
CA SER A 116 7.89 -5.45 13.71
C SER A 116 9.37 -5.53 14.11
N HIS A 117 10.21 -4.65 13.57
CA HIS A 117 11.61 -4.52 13.99
C HIS A 117 11.74 -4.04 15.43
N HIS A 118 11.01 -2.98 15.81
CA HIS A 118 11.07 -2.39 17.16
C HIS A 118 10.27 -3.15 18.21
N TYR A 119 9.25 -3.91 17.78
CA TYR A 119 8.39 -4.70 18.64
C TYR A 119 8.34 -6.17 18.17
N PRO A 120 9.39 -6.98 18.44
CA PRO A 120 9.48 -8.35 17.93
C PRO A 120 8.33 -9.27 18.37
N LYS A 121 7.67 -8.96 19.49
CA LYS A 121 6.53 -9.72 20.01
C LYS A 121 5.28 -9.66 19.10
N ILE A 122 5.16 -8.63 18.27
CA ILE A 122 4.04 -8.47 17.33
C ILE A 122 4.46 -8.78 15.88
N ARG A 123 5.69 -9.25 15.67
CA ARG A 123 6.16 -9.66 14.35
C ARG A 123 5.38 -10.90 13.90
N VAL A 124 4.65 -10.77 12.81
CA VAL A 124 4.13 -11.94 12.07
C VAL A 124 5.33 -12.61 11.41
N PRO A 125 5.55 -13.94 11.55
CA PRO A 125 6.76 -14.64 11.10
C PRO A 125 6.94 -14.74 9.57
N LEU A 126 6.34 -13.83 8.81
CA LEU A 126 6.44 -13.71 7.36
C LEU A 126 7.13 -12.39 6.92
N TYR A 127 7.50 -11.51 7.88
CA TYR A 127 8.15 -10.22 7.63
C TYR A 127 9.22 -9.88 8.69
#